data_AF-A0A7V5S0K5-F1
#
_entry.id   AF-A0A7V5S0K5-F1
#
_cell.length_a   1.000
_cell.length_b   1.000
_cell.length_c   1.000
_cell.angle_alpha   90.00
_cell.angle_beta   90.00
_cell.angle_gamma   90.00
#
_symmetry.space_group_name_H-M   'P 1'
#
loop_
_entity.id
_entity.type
_entity.pdbx_description
1 polymer ?
#
loop_
_entity_poly.entity_id
_entity_poly.type
_entity_poly.pdbx_seq_one_letter_code
_entity_poly.pdbx_strand_id
1 'polypeptide(L)' 'MNRETKLAIVAITLIVAAAVIFFFTYRSTQPQFVEPDPNELEKRIQQIQNDPNMPPQAKEAAISEIRRRMGG' A
#
# COMPACT_ATOMS: atom_id res chain seq x y z
N MET A 1 -11.40 -10.77 -47.82
CA MET A 1 -10.59 -11.15 -46.63
C MET A 1 -10.85 -12.62 -46.32
N ASN A 2 -9.81 -13.46 -46.41
CA ASN A 2 -9.93 -14.92 -46.37
C ASN A 2 -10.18 -15.43 -44.95
N ARG A 3 -10.69 -16.66 -44.83
CA ARG A 3 -10.99 -17.29 -43.52
C ARG A 3 -9.73 -17.38 -42.67
N GLU A 4 -8.56 -17.67 -43.26
CA GLU A 4 -7.28 -17.71 -42.54
C GLU A 4 -6.91 -16.33 -42.00
N THR A 5 -7.11 -15.27 -42.79
CA THR A 5 -6.85 -13.89 -42.36
C THR A 5 -7.74 -13.49 -41.19
N LYS A 6 -9.02 -13.88 -41.22
CA LYS A 6 -9.95 -13.62 -40.10
C LYS A 6 -9.52 -14.38 -38.83
N LEU A 7 -9.12 -15.65 -38.96
CA LEU A 7 -8.65 -16.45 -37.84
C LEU A 7 -7.34 -15.90 -37.25
N ALA A 8 -6.42 -15.45 -38.09
CA ALA A 8 -5.17 -14.83 -37.64
C ALA A 8 -5.43 -13.55 -36.83
N ILE A 9 -6.34 -12.69 -37.29
CA ILE A 9 -6.71 -11.47 -36.56
C ILE A 9 -7.32 -11.81 -35.19
N VAL A 10 -8.21 -12.80 -35.12
CA VAL A 10 -8.81 -13.23 -33.86
C VAL A 10 -7.75 -13.78 -32.90
N ALA A 11 -6.84 -14.63 -33.39
CA ALA A 11 -5.77 -15.20 -32.57
C ALA A 11 -4.85 -14.10 -32.00
N ILE A 12 -4.42 -13.15 -32.83
CA ILE A 12 -3.60 -12.03 -32.39
C ILE A 12 -4.34 -11.19 -31.35
N THR A 13 -5.62 -10.89 -31.58
CA THR A 13 -6.45 -10.12 -30.64
C THR A 13 -6.55 -10.81 -29.28
N LEU A 14 -6.74 -12.13 -29.25
CA LEU A 14 -6.81 -12.90 -28.01
C LEU A 14 -5.48 -12.90 -27.24
N ILE A 15 -4.35 -13.03 -27.95
CA ILE A 15 -3.01 -12.98 -27.33
C ILE A 15 -2.76 -11.60 -26.71
N VAL A 16 -3.09 -10.52 -27.44
CA VAL A 16 -2.94 -9.15 -26.94
C VAL A 16 -3.83 -8.91 -25.73
N ALA A 17 -5.10 -9.33 -25.78
CA ALA A 17 -6.02 -9.20 -24.65
C ALA A 17 -5.51 -9.94 -23.40
N ALA A 18 -5.00 -11.17 -23.56
CA ALA A 18 -4.42 -11.94 -22.47
C ALA A 18 -3.18 -11.25 -21.87
N ALA A 19 -2.29 -10.71 -22.70
CA ALA A 19 -1.10 -9.99 -22.25
C ALA A 19 -1.46 -8.72 -21.44
N VAL A 20 -2.48 -7.99 -21.90
CA VAL A 20 -2.99 -6.79 -21.21
C VAL A 20 -3.55 -7.16 -19.84
N ILE A 21 -4.43 -8.16 -19.76
CA ILE A 21 -5.02 -8.63 -18.49
C ILE A 21 -3.90 -9.06 -17.54
N PHE A 22 -2.96 -9.89 -18.01
CA PHE A 22 -1.83 -10.36 -17.20
C PHE A 22 -0.99 -9.21 -16.63
N PHE A 23 -0.67 -8.20 -17.45
CA PHE A 23 0.10 -7.03 -17.01
C PHE A 23 -0.61 -6.23 -15.91
N PHE A 24 -1.91 -6.00 -16.04
CA PHE A 24 -2.69 -5.27 -15.05
C PHE A 24 -2.91 -6.08 -13.77
N THR A 25 -3.20 -7.38 -13.86
CA THR A 25 -3.38 -8.24 -12.68
C THR A 25 -2.08 -8.42 -11.90
N TYR A 26 -0.93 -8.54 -12.57
CA TYR A 26 0.37 -8.73 -11.92
C TYR A 26 0.83 -7.52 -11.10
N ARG A 27 0.43 -6.29 -11.46
CA ARG A 27 0.71 -5.11 -10.63
C ARG A 27 -0.17 -5.02 -9.39
N SER A 28 -1.41 -5.50 -9.45
CA SER A 28 -2.35 -5.42 -8.33
C SER A 28 -2.10 -6.44 -7.22
N THR A 29 -1.33 -7.50 -7.47
CA THR A 29 -0.98 -8.54 -6.49
C THR A 29 0.37 -8.35 -5.83
N GLN A 30 1.13 -7.30 -6.18
CA GLN A 30 2.29 -6.92 -5.38
C GLN A 30 1.76 -6.29 -4.09
N PRO A 31 2.08 -6.84 -2.90
CA PRO A 31 1.83 -6.13 -1.66
C PRO A 31 2.56 -4.81 -1.80
N GLN A 32 1.82 -3.70 -1.78
CA GLN A 32 2.46 -2.40 -1.66
C GLN A 32 3.29 -2.50 -0.40
N PHE A 33 4.62 -2.49 -0.55
CA PHE A 33 5.52 -2.24 0.56
C PHE A 33 5.13 -0.84 1.02
N VAL A 34 4.25 -0.77 2.01
CA VAL A 34 3.97 0.45 2.74
C VAL A 34 5.29 0.75 3.42
N GLU A 35 6.06 1.63 2.80
CA GLU A 35 7.27 2.16 3.39
C GLU A 35 6.86 2.69 4.77
N PRO A 36 7.46 2.21 5.87
CA PRO A 36 7.11 2.71 7.20
C PRO A 36 7.34 4.22 7.17
N ASP A 37 6.24 4.99 7.26
CA ASP A 37 6.27 6.44 7.17
C ASP A 37 7.25 6.95 8.24
N PRO A 38 8.34 7.64 7.89
CA PRO A 38 9.31 8.12 8.86
C PRO A 38 8.66 9.04 9.92
N ASN A 39 7.48 9.60 9.62
CA ASN A 39 6.70 10.43 10.52
C ASN A 39 5.59 9.68 11.27
N GLU A 40 5.52 8.35 11.20
CA GLU A 40 4.52 7.56 11.94
C GLU A 40 4.71 7.72 13.46
N LEU A 41 5.97 7.85 13.92
CA LEU A 41 6.31 8.18 15.30
C LEU A 41 5.75 9.54 15.72
N GLU A 42 5.98 10.59 14.92
CA GLU A 42 5.48 11.93 15.21
C GLU A 42 3.96 11.98 15.21
N LYS A 43 3.30 11.32 14.25
CA LYS A 43 1.83 11.24 14.19
C LYS A 43 1.24 10.58 15.45
N ARG A 44 1.83 9.47 15.91
CA ARG A 44 1.39 8.78 17.14
C ARG A 44 1.61 9.63 18.40
N ILE A 45 2.73 10.33 18.48
CA ILE A 45 3.02 11.25 19.58
C ILE A 45 2.02 12.41 19.59
N GLN A 46 1.72 13.01 18.44
CA GLN A 46 0.74 14.09 18.32
C GLN A 46 -0.68 13.63 18.70
N GLN A 47 -1.07 12.42 18.33
CA GLN A 47 -2.37 11.85 18.73
C GLN A 47 -2.51 11.73 20.25
N ILE A 48 -1.45 11.27 20.93
CA ILE A 48 -1.45 11.14 22.40
C ILE A 48 -1.45 12.50 23.08
N GLN A 49 -0.69 13.47 22.56
CA GLN A 49 -0.67 14.83 23.09
C GLN A 49 -2.03 15.52 22.97
N ASN A 50 -2.73 15.30 21.84
CA ASN A 50 -4.03 15.90 21.56
C ASN A 50 -5.21 15.14 22.18
N ASP A 51 -5.00 13.97 22.78
CA ASP A 51 -6.08 13.21 23.43
C ASP A 51 -6.61 13.99 24.66
N PRO A 52 -7.87 14.47 24.65
CA PRO A 52 -8.43 15.23 25.76
C PRO A 52 -8.81 14.34 26.95
N ASN A 53 -8.90 13.01 26.77
CA ASN A 53 -9.29 12.07 27.80
C ASN A 53 -8.10 11.50 28.57
N MET A 54 -6.88 11.73 28.08
CA MET A 54 -5.67 11.21 28.70
C MET A 54 -5.10 12.21 29.72
N PRO A 55 -4.86 11.81 30.98
CA PRO A 55 -4.24 12.70 31.96
C PRO A 55 -2.79 13.02 31.57
N PRO A 56 -2.25 14.20 31.92
CA PRO A 56 -0.92 14.65 31.49
C PRO A 56 0.20 13.63 31.77
N GLN A 57 0.14 12.98 32.92
CA GLN A 57 1.11 11.95 33.34
C GLN A 57 1.06 10.71 32.43
N ALA A 58 -0.13 10.31 31.98
CA ALA A 58 -0.28 9.17 31.09
C ALA A 58 0.18 9.50 29.65
N LYS A 59 0.04 10.76 29.21
CA LYS A 59 0.57 11.21 27.91
C LYS A 59 2.08 11.05 27.85
N GLU A 60 2.79 11.50 28.87
CA GLU A 60 4.25 11.41 28.94
C GLU A 60 4.75 9.95 28.99
N ALA A 61 4.06 9.10 29.76
CA ALA A 61 4.36 7.67 29.82
C ALA A 61 4.14 6.98 28.46
N ALA A 62 3.05 7.29 27.75
CA ALA A 62 2.76 6.70 26.44
C ALA A 62 3.74 7.19 25.36
N ILE A 63 4.12 8.47 25.37
CA ILE A 63 5.10 9.04 24.41
C ILE A 63 6.48 8.42 24.60
N SER A 64 6.94 8.28 25.85
CA SER A 64 8.25 7.68 26.15
C SER A 64 8.32 6.20 25.76
N GLU A 65 7.24 5.45 26.00
CA GLU A 65 7.13 4.05 25.61
C GLU A 65 7.16 3.87 24.07
N ILE A 66 6.45 4.72 23.33
CA ILE A 66 6.45 4.68 21.87
C ILE A 66 7.81 5.07 21.30
N ARG A 67 8.47 6.09 21.87
CA ARG A 67 9.84 6.47 21.48
C ARG A 67 10.82 5.32 21.71
N ARG A 68 10.68 4.58 22.81
CA ARG A 68 11.50 3.41 23.12
C ARG A 68 11.29 2.24 22.15
N ARG A 69 10.05 2.01 21.69
CA ARG A 69 9.71 0.90 20.78
C ARG A 69 10.06 1.16 19.32
N MET A 70 10.07 2.43 18.89
CA MET A 70 10.23 2.79 17.47
C MET A 70 11.50 3.57 17.15
N GLY A 71 12.25 4.06 18.16
CA GLY A 71 13.50 4.80 17.99
C GLY A 71 14.76 4.04 18.40
N GLY A 72 14.67 2.73 18.61
CA GLY A 72 15.78 1.83 18.97
C GLY A 72 16.18 0.90 17.83
#